data_AF-A0A2A7NAF7-F1
#
_entry.id   AF-A0A2A7NAF7-F1
#
_cell.length_a   1.000
_cell.length_b   1.000
_cell.length_c   1.000
_cell.angle_alpha   90.00
_cell.angle_beta   90.00
_cell.angle_gamma   90.00
#
_symmetry.space_group_name_H-M   'P 1'
#
loop_
_entity.id
_entity.type
_entity.pdbx_description
1 polymer ?
#
loop_
_entity_poly.entity_id
_entity_poly.type
_entity_poly.pdbx_seq_one_letter_code
_entity_poly.pdbx_strand_id
1 'polypeptide(L)'
;MLIGTQIAGRYDMTCMVRFDHNTMFEIGKIDFTSESIDELVASAIEHNSHFNFVDMSLADAGAWIRHGLDQPMLPRKSDRWPETLPLVRWLVSHLPEGGQKYQRPEWDWAKLNELFDAFFTTPGGAPFDDYECRMMLHELVDSGNGDPLRWSTTRIDQLMDGSSYWAGEFVLQCVLELPDLLRAFIPFAHARSGTPEEFTTEAIAFIDKNARYYRREVLATAS
;
A
#
# COMPACT_ATOMS: atom_id res chain seq x y z
N MET A 1 11.65 5.05 3.51
CA MET A 1 13.08 4.69 3.61
C MET A 1 13.89 5.98 3.66
N LEU A 2 14.90 6.02 4.52
CA LEU A 2 15.83 7.15 4.68
C LEU A 2 17.24 6.64 4.43
N ILE A 3 18.03 7.35 3.61
CA ILE A 3 19.42 6.99 3.31
C ILE A 3 20.29 8.23 3.48
N GLY A 4 21.23 8.16 4.42
CA GLY A 4 22.27 9.18 4.59
C GLY A 4 23.33 9.04 3.51
N THR A 5 23.74 10.17 2.94
CA THR A 5 24.81 10.25 1.96
C THR A 5 25.58 11.56 2.13
N GLN A 6 26.73 11.65 1.47
CA GLN A 6 27.55 12.84 1.51
C GLN A 6 27.95 13.26 0.11
N ILE A 7 27.60 14.48 -0.29
CA ILE A 7 28.05 15.04 -1.56
C ILE A 7 29.46 15.61 -1.39
N ALA A 8 30.36 15.19 -2.30
CA ALA A 8 31.76 15.60 -2.34
C ALA A 8 32.53 15.38 -1.01
N GLY A 9 32.08 14.43 -0.18
CA GLY A 9 32.69 14.14 1.11
C GLY A 9 32.57 15.27 2.14
N ARG A 10 31.62 16.22 1.95
CA ARG A 10 31.49 17.41 2.81
C ARG A 10 30.05 17.79 3.17
N TYR A 11 29.12 17.56 2.27
CA TYR A 11 27.74 18.01 2.46
C TYR A 11 26.87 16.81 2.78
N ASP A 12 26.52 16.68 4.06
CA ASP A 12 25.63 15.62 4.52
C ASP A 12 24.24 15.88 3.99
N MET A 13 23.62 14.81 3.49
CA MET A 13 22.27 14.83 2.95
C MET A 13 21.56 13.53 3.29
N THR A 14 20.26 13.63 3.52
CA THR A 14 19.39 12.47 3.63
C THR A 14 18.47 12.39 2.43
N CYS A 15 18.52 11.27 1.73
CA CYS A 15 17.57 10.90 0.69
C CYS A 15 16.36 10.22 1.34
N MET A 16 15.17 10.76 1.07
CA MET A 16 13.90 10.20 1.50
C MET A 16 13.21 9.53 0.33
N VAL A 17 13.00 8.22 0.41
CA VAL A 17 12.28 7.46 -0.61
C VAL A 17 11.00 6.91 0.00
N ARG A 18 9.86 7.28 -0.57
CA ARG A 18 8.55 6.72 -0.26
C ARG A 18 8.16 5.75 -1.37
N PHE A 19 8.02 4.48 -1.01
CA PHE A 19 7.44 3.48 -1.88
C PHE A 19 5.92 3.48 -1.72
N ASP A 20 5.22 3.39 -2.84
CA ASP A 20 3.82 2.99 -2.86
C ASP A 20 3.77 1.47 -2.99
N HIS A 21 2.85 0.86 -2.27
CA HIS A 21 2.59 -0.58 -2.27
C HIS A 21 1.09 -0.86 -2.31
N ASN A 22 0.24 0.17 -2.48
CA ASN A 22 -1.21 0.00 -2.42
C ASN A 22 -1.79 -0.59 -3.70
N THR A 23 -1.11 -0.45 -4.85
CA THR A 23 -1.50 -1.05 -6.13
C THR A 23 -0.40 -1.93 -6.69
N MET A 24 0.83 -1.42 -6.74
CA MET A 24 2.05 -2.13 -7.12
C MET A 24 3.20 -1.60 -6.27
N PHE A 25 4.32 -2.34 -6.19
CA PHE A 25 5.54 -1.80 -5.60
C PHE A 25 6.17 -0.79 -6.56
N GLU A 26 6.09 0.50 -6.22
CA GLU A 26 6.66 1.57 -7.03
C GLU A 26 7.22 2.71 -6.18
N ILE A 27 8.02 3.58 -6.79
CA ILE A 27 8.53 4.77 -6.13
C ILE A 27 7.46 5.86 -6.19
N GLY A 28 6.84 6.15 -5.05
CA GLY A 28 5.80 7.16 -4.93
C GLY A 28 6.30 8.59 -4.74
N LYS A 29 7.45 8.81 -4.08
CA LYS A 29 8.11 10.12 -3.94
C LYS A 29 9.59 9.94 -3.60
N ILE A 30 10.44 10.83 -4.12
CA ILE A 30 11.82 11.00 -3.65
C ILE A 30 12.08 12.46 -3.34
N ASP A 31 12.73 12.73 -2.21
CA ASP A 31 13.18 14.06 -1.81
C ASP A 31 14.55 14.00 -1.14
N PHE A 32 15.20 15.16 -1.03
CA PHE A 32 16.50 15.30 -0.37
C PHE A 32 16.48 16.47 0.61
N THR A 33 17.05 16.27 1.79
CA THR A 33 17.18 17.29 2.85
C THR A 33 18.59 17.27 3.45
N SER A 34 18.98 18.34 4.12
CA SER A 34 20.21 18.41 4.92
C SER A 34 20.04 17.89 6.35
N GLU A 35 18.81 17.62 6.77
CA GLU A 35 18.53 17.03 8.08
C GLU A 35 19.11 15.62 8.17
N SER A 36 19.61 15.27 9.35
CA SER A 36 20.11 13.94 9.66
C SER A 36 18.97 12.91 9.69
N ILE A 37 19.30 11.62 9.52
CA ILE A 37 18.33 10.54 9.66
C ILE A 37 17.67 10.60 11.04
N ASP A 38 18.43 10.83 12.11
CA ASP A 38 17.92 10.85 13.48
C ASP A 38 16.89 11.97 13.70
N GLU A 39 17.15 13.17 13.16
CA GLU A 39 16.20 14.29 13.21
C GLU A 39 14.91 13.96 12.47
N LEU A 40 15.01 13.37 11.27
CA LEU A 40 13.85 12.98 10.47
C LEU A 40 13.04 11.85 11.13
N VAL A 41 13.70 10.88 11.75
CA VAL A 41 13.05 9.81 12.51
C VAL A 41 12.32 10.38 13.72
N ALA A 42 12.97 11.25 14.50
CA ALA A 42 12.35 11.90 15.66
C ALA A 42 11.12 12.73 15.25
N SER A 43 11.26 13.54 14.20
CA SER A 43 10.16 14.33 13.65
C SER A 43 9.00 13.44 13.18
N ALA A 44 9.29 12.35 12.47
CA ALA A 44 8.26 11.45 11.99
C ALA A 44 7.49 10.78 13.13
N ILE A 45 8.19 10.32 14.19
CA ILE A 45 7.56 9.71 15.38
C ILE A 45 6.70 10.72 16.14
N GLU A 46 7.15 11.98 16.26
CA GLU A 46 6.37 13.05 16.89
C GLU A 46 5.06 13.32 16.13
N HIS A 47 5.11 13.29 14.79
CA HIS A 47 3.92 13.47 13.95
C HIS A 47 3.01 12.24 13.93
N ASN A 48 3.58 11.04 14.00
CA ASN A 48 2.84 9.78 14.01
C ASN A 48 3.61 8.70 14.78
N SER A 49 3.17 8.43 16.01
CA SER A 49 3.77 7.43 16.91
C SER A 49 3.63 5.99 16.43
N HIS A 50 2.83 5.74 15.39
CA HIS A 50 2.67 4.42 14.78
C HIS A 50 3.73 4.10 13.72
N PHE A 51 4.61 5.06 13.39
CA PHE A 51 5.74 4.74 12.53
C PHE A 51 6.71 3.81 13.25
N ASN A 52 7.06 2.72 12.55
CA ASN A 52 8.11 1.82 12.95
C ASN A 52 9.31 1.99 12.01
N PHE A 53 10.49 2.19 12.60
CA PHE A 53 11.75 2.31 11.87
C PHE A 53 12.59 1.07 12.14
N VAL A 54 13.09 0.48 11.06
CA VAL A 54 13.97 -0.69 11.10
C VAL A 54 15.22 -0.40 10.30
N ASP A 55 16.35 -0.86 10.80
CA ASP A 55 17.61 -0.77 10.07
C ASP A 55 17.58 -1.67 8.84
N MET A 56 18.17 -1.16 7.75
CA MET A 56 18.28 -1.84 6.47
C MET A 56 19.72 -1.71 5.97
N SER A 57 20.24 -2.77 5.36
CA SER A 57 21.58 -2.68 4.76
C SER A 57 21.56 -1.73 3.56
N LEU A 58 22.67 -1.03 3.32
CA LEU A 58 22.79 -0.16 2.13
C LEU A 58 22.66 -0.94 0.82
N ALA A 59 23.04 -2.22 0.81
CA ALA A 59 22.87 -3.10 -0.33
C ALA A 59 21.38 -3.32 -0.64
N ASP A 60 20.59 -3.65 0.38
CA ASP A 60 19.13 -3.85 0.25
C ASP A 60 18.43 -2.55 -0.14
N ALA A 61 18.80 -1.43 0.50
CA ALA A 61 18.27 -0.12 0.15
C ALA A 61 18.54 0.21 -1.33
N GLY A 62 19.75 -0.05 -1.81
CA GLY A 62 20.10 0.09 -3.23
C GLY A 62 19.28 -0.83 -4.12
N ALA A 63 19.07 -2.09 -3.73
CA ALA A 63 18.26 -3.05 -4.47
C ALA A 63 16.79 -2.63 -4.56
N TRP A 64 16.20 -2.08 -3.50
CA TRP A 64 14.82 -1.58 -3.49
C TRP A 64 14.63 -0.39 -4.42
N ILE A 65 15.57 0.59 -4.40
CA ILE A 65 15.49 1.75 -5.30
C ILE A 65 15.65 1.30 -6.76
N ARG A 66 16.66 0.47 -7.07
CA ARG A 66 16.85 -0.05 -8.45
C ARG A 66 15.59 -0.76 -8.93
N HIS A 67 15.07 -1.68 -8.13
CA HIS A 67 13.85 -2.42 -8.47
C HIS A 67 12.66 -1.49 -8.75
N GLY A 68 12.47 -0.45 -7.92
CA GLY A 68 11.42 0.53 -8.10
C GLY A 68 11.63 1.46 -9.32
N LEU A 69 12.88 1.78 -9.68
CA LEU A 69 13.19 2.58 -10.88
C LEU A 69 13.00 1.80 -12.19
N ASP A 70 13.11 0.47 -12.15
CA ASP A 70 12.97 -0.42 -13.30
C ASP A 70 11.50 -0.78 -13.61
N GLN A 71 10.57 -0.55 -12.68
CA GLN A 71 9.15 -0.77 -12.94
C GLN A 71 8.62 0.27 -13.95
N PRO A 72 7.73 -0.11 -14.89
CA PRO A 72 7.10 0.83 -15.80
C PRO A 72 6.26 1.84 -15.00
N MET A 73 6.82 3.03 -14.82
CA MET A 73 6.21 4.09 -14.02
C MET A 73 5.01 4.65 -14.78
N LEU A 74 3.81 4.53 -14.21
CA LEU A 74 2.72 5.44 -14.58
C LEU A 74 3.15 6.86 -14.17
N PRO A 75 2.99 7.87 -15.03
CA PRO A 75 3.45 9.22 -14.73
C PRO A 75 2.73 9.76 -13.49
N ARG A 76 3.39 9.71 -12.34
CA ARG A 76 2.87 10.27 -11.08
C ARG A 76 3.13 11.77 -11.04
N LYS A 77 2.11 12.51 -10.60
CA LYS A 77 2.18 13.94 -10.25
C LYS A 77 3.02 14.13 -8.97
N SER A 78 4.32 13.90 -9.05
CA SER A 78 5.26 14.42 -8.05
C SER A 78 5.77 15.76 -8.54
N ASP A 79 5.67 16.79 -7.71
CA ASP A 79 6.05 18.18 -8.08
C ASP A 79 7.51 18.35 -8.50
N ARG A 80 8.39 17.40 -8.19
CA ARG A 80 9.84 17.44 -8.49
C ARG A 80 10.34 16.26 -9.31
N TRP A 81 9.44 15.37 -9.74
CA TRP A 81 9.80 14.30 -10.65
C TRP A 81 9.62 14.80 -12.09
N PRO A 82 10.58 14.64 -13.02
CA PRO A 82 11.79 13.81 -12.96
C PRO A 82 13.08 14.53 -12.52
N GLU A 83 13.02 15.74 -11.96
CA GLU A 83 14.19 16.57 -11.63
C GLU A 83 15.16 15.91 -10.64
N THR A 84 14.64 15.08 -9.72
CA THR A 84 15.45 14.36 -8.73
C THR A 84 16.10 13.08 -9.28
N LEU A 85 15.70 12.59 -10.47
CA LEU A 85 16.16 11.31 -11.02
C LEU A 85 17.68 11.22 -11.21
N PRO A 86 18.40 12.25 -11.72
CA PRO A 86 19.86 12.18 -11.84
C PRO A 86 20.56 12.00 -10.48
N LEU A 87 20.08 12.71 -9.46
CA LEU A 87 20.67 12.64 -8.11
C LEU A 87 20.40 11.28 -7.46
N VAL A 88 19.23 10.71 -7.68
CA VAL A 88 18.90 9.34 -7.23
C VAL A 88 19.76 8.30 -7.93
N ARG A 89 19.93 8.41 -9.26
CA ARG A 89 20.80 7.49 -10.01
C ARG A 89 22.25 7.59 -9.55
N TRP A 90 22.75 8.80 -9.26
CA TRP A 90 24.05 9.01 -8.65
C TRP A 90 24.15 8.33 -7.28
N LEU A 91 23.18 8.52 -6.39
CA LEU A 91 23.18 7.88 -5.07
C LEU A 91 23.24 6.36 -5.21
N VAL A 92 22.36 5.79 -6.04
CA VAL A 92 22.25 4.35 -6.26
C VAL A 92 23.52 3.75 -6.86
N SER A 93 24.26 4.50 -7.69
CA SER A 93 25.53 4.02 -8.26
C SER A 93 26.66 3.93 -7.22
N HIS A 94 26.48 4.51 -6.03
CA HIS A 94 27.43 4.42 -4.90
C HIS A 94 26.99 3.40 -3.84
N LEU A 95 25.78 2.85 -3.94
CA LEU A 95 25.29 1.83 -3.00
C LEU A 95 25.79 0.44 -3.40
N PRO A 96 26.16 -0.42 -2.43
CA PRO A 96 26.60 -1.78 -2.70
C PRO A 96 25.59 -2.59 -3.53
N GLU A 97 26.09 -3.49 -4.38
CA GLU A 97 25.28 -4.48 -5.08
C GLU A 97 24.98 -5.70 -4.18
N GLY A 98 24.19 -6.64 -4.70
CA GLY A 98 23.91 -7.93 -4.03
C GLY A 98 22.87 -7.89 -2.91
N GLY A 99 22.21 -6.76 -2.69
CA GLY A 99 21.09 -6.65 -1.75
C GLY A 99 19.83 -7.34 -2.23
N GLN A 100 18.95 -7.64 -1.27
CA GLN A 100 17.62 -8.20 -1.50
C GLN A 100 16.65 -7.10 -1.94
N LYS A 101 16.03 -7.30 -3.10
CA LYS A 101 14.92 -6.44 -3.55
C LYS A 101 13.72 -6.57 -2.61
N TYR A 102 12.79 -5.62 -2.70
CA TYR A 102 11.51 -5.75 -2.03
C TYR A 102 10.84 -7.08 -2.43
N GLN A 103 10.40 -7.82 -1.42
CA GLN A 103 9.62 -9.03 -1.59
C GLN A 103 8.22 -8.74 -1.08
N ARG A 104 7.24 -8.90 -1.97
CA ARG A 104 5.83 -8.85 -1.59
C ARG A 104 5.57 -9.98 -0.58
N PRO A 105 4.83 -9.74 0.51
CA PRO A 105 4.40 -10.81 1.42
C PRO A 105 3.78 -11.97 0.64
N GLU A 106 4.35 -13.16 0.81
CA GLU A 106 3.79 -14.37 0.22
C GLU A 106 2.82 -15.01 1.22
N TRP A 107 1.59 -15.20 0.77
CA TRP A 107 0.59 -15.97 1.50
C TRP A 107 0.43 -17.33 0.85
N ASP A 108 0.62 -18.37 1.65
CA ASP A 108 0.26 -19.72 1.24
C ASP A 108 -1.25 -19.79 0.95
N TRP A 109 -1.61 -20.37 -0.19
CA TRP A 109 -3.00 -20.40 -0.65
C TRP A 109 -3.93 -21.10 0.36
N ALA A 110 -3.47 -22.16 1.03
CA ALA A 110 -4.27 -22.82 2.04
C ALA A 110 -4.50 -21.91 3.26
N LYS A 111 -3.46 -21.22 3.75
CA LYS A 111 -3.60 -20.24 4.84
C LYS A 111 -4.49 -19.05 4.49
N LEU A 112 -4.44 -18.58 3.24
CA LEU A 112 -5.32 -17.51 2.78
C LEU A 112 -6.79 -17.96 2.79
N ASN A 113 -7.07 -19.17 2.30
CA ASN A 113 -8.42 -19.74 2.37
C ASN A 113 -8.89 -19.95 3.80
N GLU A 114 -8.03 -20.46 4.69
CA GLU A 114 -8.36 -20.59 6.12
C GLU A 114 -8.70 -19.24 6.77
N LEU A 115 -7.98 -18.17 6.40
CA LEU A 115 -8.28 -16.82 6.85
C LEU A 115 -9.67 -16.36 6.38
N PHE A 116 -9.99 -16.61 5.11
CA PHE A 116 -11.26 -16.22 4.51
C PHE A 116 -12.42 -17.05 5.05
N ASP A 117 -12.27 -18.37 5.20
CA ASP A 117 -13.27 -19.23 5.84
C ASP A 117 -13.56 -18.75 7.28
N ALA A 118 -12.54 -18.36 8.01
CA ALA A 118 -12.72 -17.78 9.34
C ALA A 118 -13.42 -16.41 9.31
N PHE A 119 -13.31 -15.63 8.23
CA PHE A 119 -14.05 -14.39 8.05
C PHE A 119 -15.52 -14.65 7.69
N PHE A 120 -15.78 -15.49 6.70
CA PHE A 120 -17.13 -15.79 6.21
C PHE A 120 -17.98 -16.53 7.25
N THR A 121 -17.37 -17.21 8.22
CA THR A 121 -18.08 -17.78 9.38
C THR A 121 -18.49 -16.75 10.45
N THR A 122 -18.01 -15.50 10.36
CA THR A 122 -18.43 -14.43 11.28
C THR A 122 -19.82 -13.89 10.92
N PRO A 123 -20.58 -13.32 11.89
CA PRO A 123 -21.87 -12.69 11.58
C PRO A 123 -21.80 -11.57 10.53
N GLY A 124 -20.67 -10.86 10.45
CA GLY A 124 -20.46 -9.80 9.46
C GLY A 124 -20.02 -10.31 8.08
N GLY A 125 -19.32 -11.45 8.02
CA GLY A 125 -18.86 -12.06 6.77
C GLY A 125 -19.88 -13.00 6.13
N ALA A 126 -20.72 -13.67 6.91
CA ALA A 126 -21.69 -14.67 6.44
C ALA A 126 -22.64 -14.19 5.32
N PRO A 127 -23.09 -12.92 5.27
CA PRO A 127 -23.90 -12.43 4.15
C PRO A 127 -23.19 -12.46 2.79
N PHE A 128 -21.85 -12.52 2.77
CA PHE A 128 -21.00 -12.51 1.58
C PHE A 128 -20.38 -13.89 1.27
N ASP A 129 -20.86 -14.96 1.92
CA ASP A 129 -20.33 -16.32 1.78
C ASP A 129 -20.84 -17.03 0.52
N ASP A 130 -20.60 -16.40 -0.64
CA ASP A 130 -20.86 -16.96 -1.96
C ASP A 130 -19.58 -16.98 -2.80
N TYR A 131 -19.61 -17.73 -3.90
CA TYR A 131 -18.45 -17.95 -4.75
C TYR A 131 -17.88 -16.64 -5.33
N GLU A 132 -18.74 -15.73 -5.80
CA GLU A 132 -18.34 -14.50 -6.47
C GLU A 132 -17.72 -13.52 -5.46
N CYS A 133 -18.35 -13.32 -4.30
CA CYS A 133 -17.80 -12.49 -3.23
C CYS A 133 -16.47 -13.03 -2.67
N ARG A 134 -16.34 -14.35 -2.55
CA ARG A 134 -15.08 -15.00 -2.15
C ARG A 134 -13.97 -14.74 -3.17
N MET A 135 -14.26 -14.95 -4.47
CA MET A 135 -13.29 -14.69 -5.53
C MET A 135 -12.92 -13.20 -5.61
N MET A 136 -13.89 -12.31 -5.41
CA MET A 136 -13.64 -10.87 -5.34
C MET A 136 -12.71 -10.55 -4.16
N LEU A 137 -12.92 -11.13 -2.98
CA LEU A 137 -12.02 -10.91 -1.84
C LEU A 137 -10.59 -11.41 -2.12
N HIS A 138 -10.42 -12.53 -2.82
CA HIS A 138 -9.11 -12.98 -3.30
C HIS A 138 -8.43 -11.94 -4.18
N GLU A 139 -9.15 -11.41 -5.18
CA GLU A 139 -8.63 -10.40 -6.10
C GLU A 139 -8.31 -9.08 -5.39
N LEU A 140 -9.16 -8.64 -4.45
CA LEU A 140 -8.91 -7.44 -3.65
C LEU A 140 -7.66 -7.56 -2.77
N VAL A 141 -7.39 -8.77 -2.26
CA VAL A 141 -6.18 -9.04 -1.48
C VAL A 141 -4.95 -9.15 -2.38
N ASP A 142 -5.08 -9.83 -3.52
CA ASP A 142 -3.98 -9.99 -4.47
C ASP A 142 -3.62 -8.64 -5.13
N SER A 143 -4.60 -7.80 -5.42
CA SER A 143 -4.36 -6.42 -5.85
C SER A 143 -3.71 -5.62 -4.71
N GLY A 144 -2.61 -4.91 -5.02
CA GLY A 144 -1.87 -4.12 -4.04
C GLY A 144 -0.72 -4.86 -3.35
N ASN A 145 -0.68 -4.80 -2.01
CA ASN A 145 0.48 -5.25 -1.24
C ASN A 145 0.52 -6.77 -0.99
N GLY A 146 -0.52 -7.52 -1.36
CA GLY A 146 -0.62 -8.97 -1.15
C GLY A 146 -0.80 -9.44 0.29
N ASP A 147 -0.94 -8.52 1.23
CA ASP A 147 -1.21 -8.83 2.61
C ASP A 147 -2.71 -8.62 2.91
N PRO A 148 -3.49 -9.70 3.16
CA PRO A 148 -4.91 -9.62 3.48
C PRO A 148 -5.17 -8.92 4.81
N LEU A 149 -4.15 -8.78 5.66
CA LEU A 149 -4.28 -8.16 6.98
C LEU A 149 -3.95 -6.66 6.98
N ARG A 150 -3.50 -6.09 5.84
CA ARG A 150 -3.08 -4.68 5.75
C ARG A 150 -4.00 -3.83 4.89
N TRP A 151 -4.77 -2.99 5.55
CA TRP A 151 -5.69 -2.04 4.92
C TRP A 151 -5.41 -0.61 5.37
N SER A 152 -5.41 0.31 4.41
CA SER A 152 -5.23 1.74 4.62
C SER A 152 -6.33 2.50 3.89
N THR A 153 -6.64 3.73 4.32
CA THR A 153 -7.60 4.59 3.61
C THR A 153 -7.18 4.84 2.16
N THR A 154 -5.88 4.93 1.88
CA THR A 154 -5.36 5.02 0.50
C THR A 154 -5.67 3.79 -0.34
N ARG A 155 -5.49 2.57 0.21
CA ARG A 155 -5.84 1.34 -0.51
C ARG A 155 -7.35 1.26 -0.77
N ILE A 156 -8.15 1.62 0.23
CA ILE A 156 -9.62 1.63 0.11
C ILE A 156 -10.07 2.62 -0.97
N ASP A 157 -9.50 3.83 -0.98
CA ASP A 157 -9.78 4.86 -1.99
C ASP A 157 -9.51 4.34 -3.40
N GLN A 158 -8.35 3.74 -3.63
CA GLN A 158 -7.99 3.16 -4.94
C GLN A 158 -8.96 2.05 -5.39
N LEU A 159 -9.40 1.19 -4.46
CA LEU A 159 -10.37 0.14 -4.79
C LEU A 159 -11.78 0.70 -5.05
N MET A 160 -12.10 1.84 -4.43
CA MET A 160 -13.41 2.50 -4.55
C MET A 160 -13.43 3.65 -5.58
N ASP A 161 -12.35 3.88 -6.33
CA ASP A 161 -12.27 5.01 -7.27
C ASP A 161 -13.10 4.84 -8.56
N GLY A 162 -13.74 3.67 -8.73
CA GLY A 162 -14.63 3.36 -9.86
C GLY A 162 -13.92 3.14 -11.20
N SER A 163 -12.60 3.36 -11.27
CA SER A 163 -11.74 3.09 -12.43
C SER A 163 -11.03 1.73 -12.34
N SER A 164 -11.25 1.05 -11.22
CA SER A 164 -10.68 -0.23 -10.84
C SER A 164 -10.86 -1.32 -11.91
N TYR A 165 -9.74 -1.74 -12.51
CA TYR A 165 -9.67 -2.77 -13.55
C TYR A 165 -10.29 -4.11 -13.17
N TRP A 166 -10.33 -4.44 -11.88
CA TRP A 166 -10.87 -5.71 -11.37
C TRP A 166 -12.41 -5.80 -11.45
N ALA A 167 -13.12 -4.67 -11.47
CA ALA A 167 -14.59 -4.66 -11.37
C ALA A 167 -15.28 -5.31 -12.59
N GLY A 168 -14.63 -5.33 -13.76
CA GLY A 168 -15.17 -5.96 -14.97
C GLY A 168 -15.14 -7.49 -14.95
N GLU A 169 -14.47 -8.10 -13.98
CA GLU A 169 -14.30 -9.55 -13.87
C GLU A 169 -15.40 -10.21 -13.01
N PHE A 170 -16.19 -9.40 -12.29
CA PHE A 170 -17.20 -9.87 -11.33
C PHE A 170 -18.61 -9.45 -11.72
N VAL A 171 -19.60 -10.18 -11.21
CA VAL A 171 -21.00 -9.82 -11.38
C VAL A 171 -21.31 -8.49 -10.69
N LEU A 172 -22.13 -7.65 -11.35
CA LEU A 172 -22.47 -6.30 -10.90
C LEU A 172 -22.94 -6.24 -9.44
N GLN A 173 -23.70 -7.25 -9.00
CA GLN A 173 -24.19 -7.31 -7.62
C GLN A 173 -23.03 -7.31 -6.60
N CYS A 174 -22.04 -8.19 -6.78
CA CYS A 174 -20.88 -8.28 -5.89
C CYS A 174 -20.08 -6.98 -5.90
N VAL A 175 -19.88 -6.39 -7.08
CA VAL A 175 -19.20 -5.09 -7.19
C VAL A 175 -19.94 -4.01 -6.39
N LEU A 176 -21.27 -3.93 -6.47
CA LEU A 176 -22.07 -2.98 -5.68
C LEU A 176 -22.01 -3.21 -4.16
N GLU A 177 -21.71 -4.44 -3.74
CA GLU A 177 -21.55 -4.85 -2.35
C GLU A 177 -20.14 -4.61 -1.81
N LEU A 178 -19.14 -4.25 -2.65
CA LEU A 178 -17.77 -3.97 -2.23
C LEU A 178 -17.67 -3.11 -0.97
N PRO A 179 -18.37 -1.96 -0.83
CA PRO A 179 -18.23 -1.13 0.36
C PRO A 179 -18.67 -1.87 1.63
N ASP A 180 -19.72 -2.70 1.53
CA ASP A 180 -20.24 -3.46 2.67
C ASP A 180 -19.32 -4.63 3.02
N LEU A 181 -18.76 -5.31 2.00
CA LEU A 181 -17.74 -6.34 2.19
C LEU A 181 -16.49 -5.77 2.87
N LEU A 182 -15.94 -4.66 2.38
CA LEU A 182 -14.77 -4.02 2.97
C LEU A 182 -15.05 -3.55 4.40
N ARG A 183 -16.24 -2.98 4.64
CA ARG A 183 -16.69 -2.58 5.97
C ARG A 183 -16.73 -3.75 6.96
N ALA A 184 -17.08 -4.95 6.50
CA ALA A 184 -17.09 -6.16 7.32
C ALA A 184 -15.69 -6.79 7.48
N PHE A 185 -14.90 -6.83 6.41
CA PHE A 185 -13.62 -7.53 6.38
C PHE A 185 -12.50 -6.77 7.10
N ILE A 186 -12.42 -5.45 6.95
CA ILE A 186 -11.32 -4.65 7.50
C ILE A 186 -11.23 -4.74 9.03
N PRO A 187 -12.32 -4.66 9.80
CA PRO A 187 -12.26 -4.86 11.26
C PRO A 187 -11.74 -6.26 11.63
N PHE A 188 -12.15 -7.30 10.90
CA PHE A 188 -11.66 -8.66 11.09
C PHE A 188 -10.15 -8.75 10.82
N ALA A 189 -9.69 -8.18 9.71
CA ALA A 189 -8.28 -8.13 9.33
C ALA A 189 -7.44 -7.36 10.37
N HIS A 190 -7.88 -6.15 10.75
CA HIS A 190 -7.22 -5.29 11.73
C HIS A 190 -7.12 -5.93 13.12
N ALA A 191 -8.18 -6.61 13.57
CA ALA A 191 -8.13 -7.34 14.83
C ALA A 191 -7.09 -8.45 14.81
N ARG A 192 -6.91 -9.14 13.67
CA ARG A 192 -5.89 -10.21 13.53
C ARG A 192 -4.47 -9.69 13.43
N SER A 193 -4.24 -8.52 12.82
CA SER A 193 -2.92 -7.89 12.76
C SER A 193 -2.56 -7.09 14.01
N GLY A 194 -3.50 -6.90 14.93
CA GLY A 194 -3.31 -6.00 16.08
C GLY A 194 -3.23 -4.53 15.68
N THR A 195 -3.87 -4.15 14.57
CA THR A 195 -3.94 -2.76 14.13
C THR A 195 -4.72 -1.92 15.15
N PRO A 196 -4.21 -0.75 15.55
CA PRO A 196 -4.91 0.15 16.47
C PRO A 196 -6.33 0.51 16.04
N GLU A 197 -7.23 0.67 17.00
CA GLU A 197 -8.66 0.88 16.77
C GLU A 197 -8.94 2.18 15.99
N GLU A 198 -8.11 3.22 16.14
CA GLU A 198 -8.25 4.47 15.40
C GLU A 198 -8.19 4.27 13.87
N PHE A 199 -7.32 3.39 13.38
CA PHE A 199 -7.19 3.11 11.94
C PHE A 199 -8.39 2.32 11.41
N THR A 200 -8.95 1.43 12.23
CA THR A 200 -10.19 0.72 11.90
C THR A 200 -11.36 1.70 11.79
N THR A 201 -11.45 2.64 12.74
CA THR A 201 -12.48 3.68 12.76
C THR A 201 -12.35 4.62 11.55
N GLU A 202 -11.13 5.04 11.23
CA GLU A 202 -10.84 5.88 10.07
C GLU A 202 -11.23 5.19 8.76
N ALA A 203 -10.86 3.92 8.58
CA ALA A 203 -11.21 3.12 7.42
C ALA A 203 -12.74 2.97 7.25
N ILE A 204 -13.44 2.63 8.32
CA ILE A 204 -14.91 2.53 8.38
C ILE A 204 -15.56 3.85 7.97
N ALA A 205 -15.11 4.96 8.54
CA ALA A 205 -15.65 6.29 8.25
C ALA A 205 -15.41 6.70 6.78
N PHE A 206 -14.23 6.35 6.24
CA PHE A 206 -13.90 6.59 4.84
C PHE A 206 -14.82 5.80 3.91
N ILE A 207 -15.05 4.51 4.19
CA ILE A 207 -15.97 3.68 3.41
C ILE A 207 -17.37 4.27 3.45
N ASP A 208 -17.91 4.57 4.64
CA ASP A 208 -19.27 5.09 4.81
C ASP A 208 -19.49 6.39 4.02
N LYS A 209 -18.49 7.28 4.03
CA LYS A 209 -18.53 8.55 3.30
C LYS A 209 -18.60 8.35 1.78
N ASN A 210 -17.88 7.35 1.24
CA ASN A 210 -17.70 7.17 -0.19
C ASN A 210 -18.63 6.11 -0.82
N ALA A 211 -19.27 5.26 -0.01
CA ALA A 211 -20.04 4.11 -0.47
C ALA A 211 -21.19 4.47 -1.42
N ARG A 212 -21.85 5.62 -1.21
CA ARG A 212 -22.93 6.09 -2.11
C ARG A 212 -22.38 6.57 -3.45
N TYR A 213 -21.26 7.29 -3.43
CA TYR A 213 -20.61 7.78 -4.65
C TYR A 213 -20.16 6.59 -5.50
N TYR A 214 -19.43 5.65 -4.90
CA TYR A 214 -18.96 4.43 -5.54
C TYR A 214 -20.08 3.68 -6.27
N ARG A 215 -21.18 3.35 -5.57
CA ARG A 215 -22.30 2.61 -6.17
C ARG A 215 -22.93 3.35 -7.35
N ARG A 216 -22.99 4.68 -7.29
CA ARG A 216 -23.52 5.49 -8.40
C ARG A 216 -22.63 5.42 -9.63
N GLU A 217 -21.31 5.50 -9.44
CA GLU A 217 -20.35 5.42 -10.56
C GLU A 217 -20.37 4.02 -11.20
N VAL A 218 -20.38 2.94 -10.40
CA VAL A 218 -20.48 1.56 -10.90
C VAL A 218 -21.76 1.34 -11.74
N LEU A 219 -22.90 1.87 -11.29
CA LEU A 219 -24.15 1.79 -12.06
C LEU A 219 -24.09 2.60 -13.36
N ALA A 220 -23.40 3.74 -13.36
CA ALA A 220 -23.26 4.58 -14.54
C ALA A 220 -22.37 3.95 -15.61
N THR A 221 -21.36 3.15 -15.22
CA THR A 221 -20.47 2.44 -16.15
C THR A 221 -21.02 1.10 -16.64
N ALA A 222 -22.00 0.53 -15.94
CA ALA A 222 -22.69 -0.71 -16.34
C ALA A 222 -23.87 -0.48 -17.33
N SER A 223 -24.19 0.78 -17.64
CA SER A 223 -25.28 1.18 -18.56
C SER A 223 -24.77 1.42 -19.98
#